data_AF-A0A8X6GSU4-F1
#
_entry.id   AF-A0A8X6GSU4-F1
#
_cell.length_a   1.000
_cell.length_b   1.000
_cell.length_c   1.000
_cell.angle_alpha   90.00
_cell.angle_beta   90.00
_cell.angle_gamma   90.00
#
_symmetry.space_group_name_H-M   'P 1'
#
loop_
_entity.id
_entity.type
_entity.pdbx_description
1 polymer ?
#
loop_
_entity_poly.entity_id
_entity_poly.type
_entity_poly.pdbx_seq_one_letter_code
_entity_poly.pdbx_strand_id
1 'polypeptide(L)'
;MDLTDRILPRLHTFGYQPKLLNFPPYTKEQIVSILEDRLSEVQNNGTFVIKPIAIQFCDRKIAAESGDVRKALNVCMRAIQVVEKRFSKQATLKSTSDDRCNPGSPMKRSTVVQCVDVQEISAVLHEVYGSRLQTSTSNSESITN
;
A
#
# COMPACT_ATOMS: atom_id res chain seq x y z
N MET A 1 9.39 -24.19 2.77
CA MET A 1 8.90 -24.44 4.15
C MET A 1 8.45 -25.88 4.14
N ASP A 2 9.25 -26.75 4.75
CA ASP A 2 9.15 -28.18 4.50
C ASP A 2 8.34 -28.80 5.63
N LEU A 3 7.08 -28.34 5.70
CA LEU A 3 6.12 -28.71 6.74
C LEU A 3 5.81 -30.20 6.71
N THR A 4 5.61 -30.75 5.52
CA THR A 4 5.32 -32.17 5.31
C THR A 4 6.45 -33.04 5.85
N ASP A 5 7.70 -32.70 5.54
CA ASP A 5 8.87 -33.50 5.91
C ASP A 5 9.15 -33.42 7.42
N ARG A 6 8.88 -32.26 8.04
CA ARG A 6 9.11 -32.05 9.47
C ARG A 6 8.01 -32.63 10.36
N ILE A 7 6.75 -32.56 9.92
CA ILE A 7 5.59 -32.90 10.75
C ILE A 7 5.13 -34.34 10.53
N LEU A 8 5.39 -34.93 9.35
CA LEU A 8 4.90 -36.26 8.98
C LEU A 8 6.01 -37.27 8.68
N PRO A 9 6.99 -37.49 9.59
CA PRO A 9 8.08 -38.44 9.36
C PRO A 9 7.57 -39.88 9.18
N ARG A 10 6.46 -40.25 9.84
CA ARG A 10 5.82 -41.57 9.70
C ARG A 10 5.27 -41.79 8.29
N LEU A 11 4.76 -40.75 7.64
CA LEU A 11 4.21 -40.86 6.30
C LEU A 11 5.30 -41.12 5.26
N HIS A 12 6.48 -40.51 5.49
CA HIS A 12 7.70 -40.76 4.72
C HIS A 12 8.21 -42.20 4.85
N THR A 13 8.16 -42.78 6.05
CA THR A 13 8.61 -44.18 6.27
C THR A 13 7.71 -45.22 5.62
N PHE A 14 6.42 -44.91 5.41
CA PHE A 14 5.47 -45.80 4.73
C PHE A 14 5.36 -45.55 3.22
N GLY A 15 6.17 -44.64 2.65
CA GLY A 15 6.21 -44.37 1.21
C GLY A 15 5.02 -43.56 0.67
N TYR A 16 4.19 -42.98 1.54
CA TYR A 16 3.03 -42.16 1.14
C TYR A 16 3.41 -40.67 1.14
N GLN A 17 4.04 -40.16 0.09
CA GLN A 17 4.34 -38.72 -0.01
C GLN A 17 3.19 -37.96 -0.67
N PRO A 18 2.69 -36.86 -0.08
CA PRO A 18 1.70 -36.01 -0.71
C PRO A 18 2.35 -35.22 -1.86
N LYS A 19 1.56 -34.93 -2.91
CA LYS A 19 2.01 -34.08 -4.01
C LYS A 19 2.15 -32.64 -3.51
N LEU A 20 3.36 -32.11 -3.58
CA LEU A 20 3.63 -30.72 -3.23
C LEU A 20 3.28 -29.80 -4.41
N LEU A 21 2.52 -28.74 -4.12
CA LEU A 21 2.23 -27.66 -5.05
C LEU A 21 2.70 -26.35 -4.41
N ASN A 22 3.80 -25.81 -4.94
CA ASN A 22 4.40 -24.59 -4.42
C ASN A 22 3.79 -23.38 -5.12
N PHE A 23 3.33 -22.41 -4.34
CA PHE A 23 2.83 -21.13 -4.83
C PHE A 23 3.96 -20.10 -4.69
N PRO A 24 4.67 -19.75 -5.78
CA PRO A 24 5.70 -18.73 -5.70
C PRO A 24 5.08 -17.36 -5.39
N PRO A 25 5.86 -16.42 -4.83
CA PRO A 25 5.42 -15.04 -4.68
C PRO A 25 5.08 -14.43 -6.05
N TYR A 26 4.17 -13.46 -6.05
CA TYR A 26 3.76 -12.81 -7.28
C TYR A 26 4.89 -11.97 -7.89
N THR A 27 4.98 -12.04 -9.21
CA THR A 27 5.86 -11.17 -10.02
C THR A 27 5.28 -9.76 -10.11
N LYS A 28 6.12 -8.78 -10.45
CA LYS A 28 5.67 -7.38 -10.60
C LYS A 28 4.52 -7.27 -11.62
N GLU A 29 4.59 -8.00 -12.73
CA GLU A 29 3.57 -7.97 -13.77
C GLU A 29 2.23 -8.53 -13.28
N GLN A 30 2.28 -9.60 -12.50
CA GLN A 30 1.07 -10.20 -11.90
C GLN A 30 0.44 -9.27 -10.87
N ILE A 31 1.24 -8.58 -10.05
CA ILE A 31 0.70 -7.63 -9.07
C ILE A 31 0.04 -6.44 -9.78
N VAL A 32 0.70 -5.90 -10.82
CA VAL A 32 0.16 -4.81 -11.65
C VAL A 32 -1.20 -5.22 -12.24
N SER A 33 -1.29 -6.39 -12.88
CA SER A 33 -2.55 -6.82 -13.50
C SER A 33 -3.66 -6.99 -12.47
N ILE A 34 -3.36 -7.59 -11.31
CA ILE A 34 -4.36 -7.79 -10.25
C ILE A 34 -4.85 -6.45 -9.70
N LEU A 35 -3.96 -5.46 -9.52
CA LEU A 35 -4.36 -4.14 -9.07
C LEU A 35 -5.18 -3.41 -10.12
N GLU A 36 -4.74 -3.39 -11.38
CA GLU A 36 -5.46 -2.75 -12.47
C GLU A 36 -6.87 -3.35 -12.64
N ASP A 37 -7.00 -4.67 -12.61
CA ASP A 37 -8.29 -5.37 -12.67
C ASP A 37 -9.23 -4.92 -11.53
N ARG A 38 -8.72 -4.87 -10.29
CA ARG A 38 -9.51 -4.44 -9.12
C ARG A 38 -9.87 -2.97 -9.14
N LEU A 39 -8.95 -2.12 -9.61
CA LEU A 39 -9.16 -0.68 -9.73
C LEU A 39 -10.12 -0.36 -10.87
N SER A 40 -10.16 -1.16 -11.93
CA SER A 40 -11.07 -0.96 -13.06
C SER A 40 -12.55 -1.00 -12.65
N GLU A 41 -12.91 -1.81 -11.64
CA GLU A 41 -14.26 -1.87 -11.08
C GLU A 41 -14.69 -0.53 -10.42
N VAL A 42 -13.72 0.25 -9.94
CA VAL A 42 -13.92 1.48 -9.17
C VAL A 42 -13.67 2.74 -10.01
N GLN A 43 -12.75 2.66 -10.97
CA GLN A 43 -12.35 3.76 -11.85
C GLN A 43 -13.35 3.91 -13.01
N ASN A 44 -14.49 4.55 -12.73
CA ASN A 44 -15.51 4.84 -13.73
C ASN A 44 -15.28 6.23 -14.37
N ASN A 45 -15.51 6.34 -15.68
CA ASN A 45 -15.56 7.60 -16.44
C ASN A 45 -14.32 8.52 -16.32
N GLY A 46 -13.13 8.00 -16.67
CA GLY A 46 -11.92 8.84 -16.89
C GLY A 46 -11.31 9.44 -15.62
N THR A 47 -11.77 9.00 -14.45
CA THR A 47 -11.34 9.50 -13.15
C THR A 47 -10.49 8.47 -12.43
N PHE A 48 -9.17 8.67 -12.44
CA PHE A 48 -8.24 7.77 -11.76
C PHE A 48 -8.26 8.01 -10.25
N VAL A 49 -8.62 6.99 -9.46
CA VAL A 49 -8.49 7.04 -7.99
C VAL A 49 -7.02 6.99 -7.58
N ILE A 50 -6.20 6.22 -8.30
CA ILE A 50 -4.76 6.10 -8.11
C ILE A 50 -4.11 6.28 -9.49
N LYS A 51 -3.07 7.12 -9.57
CA LYS A 51 -2.35 7.32 -10.83
C LYS A 51 -1.64 6.00 -11.24
N PRO A 52 -1.61 5.65 -12.54
CA PRO A 52 -0.96 4.42 -13.00
C PRO A 52 0.53 4.35 -12.67
N ILE A 53 1.23 5.49 -12.68
CA ILE A 53 2.64 5.56 -12.26
C ILE A 53 2.82 5.22 -10.77
N ALA A 54 1.84 5.54 -9.94
CA ALA A 54 1.87 5.25 -8.50
C ALA A 54 1.62 3.76 -8.23
N ILE A 55 0.74 3.13 -9.02
CA ILE A 55 0.51 1.67 -9.02
C ILE A 55 1.83 0.95 -9.37
N GLN A 56 2.44 1.27 -10.50
CA GLN A 56 3.70 0.65 -10.93
C GLN A 56 4.84 0.83 -9.91
N PHE A 57 4.89 1.98 -9.23
CA PHE A 57 5.87 2.22 -8.16
C PHE A 57 5.64 1.27 -6.97
N CYS A 58 4.39 1.16 -6.51
CA CYS A 58 3.99 0.25 -5.44
C CYS A 58 4.35 -1.20 -5.77
N ASP A 59 4.03 -1.64 -6.99
CA ASP A 59 4.16 -3.04 -7.40
C ASP A 59 5.60 -3.47 -7.52
N ARG A 60 6.46 -2.62 -8.11
CA ARG A 60 7.89 -2.89 -8.17
C ARG A 60 8.50 -3.01 -6.78
N LYS A 61 8.11 -2.14 -5.86
CA LYS A 61 8.63 -2.14 -4.49
C LYS A 61 8.21 -3.41 -3.74
N ILE A 62 6.94 -3.78 -3.83
CA ILE A 62 6.38 -4.93 -3.11
C ILE A 62 6.83 -6.26 -3.72
N ALA A 63 6.91 -6.36 -5.05
CA ALA A 63 7.48 -7.53 -5.72
C ALA A 63 8.94 -7.78 -5.31
N ALA A 64 9.73 -6.71 -5.16
CA ALA A 64 11.13 -6.80 -4.72
C ALA A 64 11.27 -7.21 -3.24
N GLU A 65 10.35 -6.80 -2.38
CA GLU A 65 10.45 -7.07 -0.93
C GLU A 65 9.78 -8.36 -0.48
N SER A 66 8.59 -8.68 -0.99
CA SER A 66 7.76 -9.78 -0.46
C SER A 66 7.01 -10.56 -1.53
N GLY A 67 6.61 -9.91 -2.63
CA GLY A 67 5.71 -10.48 -3.65
C GLY A 67 4.34 -10.92 -3.13
N ASP A 68 3.86 -10.30 -2.03
CA ASP A 68 2.53 -10.55 -1.46
C ASP A 68 1.54 -9.47 -1.92
N VAL A 69 0.57 -9.89 -2.73
CA VAL A 69 -0.48 -9.00 -3.27
C VAL A 69 -1.36 -8.40 -2.17
N ARG A 70 -1.51 -9.07 -1.02
CA ARG A 70 -2.28 -8.54 0.11
C ARG A 70 -1.63 -7.28 0.67
N LYS A 71 -0.30 -7.22 0.69
CA LYS A 71 0.43 -6.03 1.11
C LYS A 71 0.21 -4.87 0.14
N ALA A 72 0.23 -5.15 -1.17
CA ALA A 72 -0.02 -4.14 -2.21
C ALA A 72 -1.39 -3.49 -2.07
N LEU A 73 -2.44 -4.30 -1.96
CA LEU A 73 -3.80 -3.80 -1.76
C LEU A 73 -3.93 -2.97 -0.48
N ASN A 74 -3.32 -3.41 0.63
CA ASN A 74 -3.34 -2.65 1.88
C ASN A 74 -2.61 -1.30 1.78
N VAL A 75 -1.46 -1.25 1.11
CA VAL A 75 -0.74 0.02 0.88
C VAL A 75 -1.57 0.98 0.05
N CYS A 76 -2.19 0.51 -1.04
CA CYS A 76 -3.07 1.31 -1.88
C CYS A 76 -4.28 1.84 -1.09
N MET A 77 -4.95 0.99 -0.33
CA MET A 77 -6.09 1.37 0.51
C MET A 77 -5.69 2.44 1.55
N ARG A 78 -4.55 2.25 2.20
CA ARG A 78 -4.04 3.19 3.19
C ARG A 78 -3.64 4.53 2.56
N ALA A 79 -3.07 4.53 1.36
CA ALA A 79 -2.76 5.74 0.63
C ALA A 79 -4.03 6.55 0.28
N ILE A 80 -5.12 5.88 -0.10
CA ILE A 80 -6.43 6.51 -0.30
C ILE A 80 -6.91 7.19 1.00
N GLN A 81 -6.86 6.48 2.13
CA GLN A 81 -7.26 7.04 3.44
C GLN A 81 -6.43 8.26 3.84
N VAL A 82 -5.14 8.32 3.50
CA VAL A 82 -4.29 9.49 3.76
C VAL A 82 -4.78 10.68 2.96
N VAL A 83 -5.10 10.50 1.67
CA VAL A 83 -5.66 11.55 0.81
C VAL A 83 -7.02 12.02 1.34
N GLU A 84 -7.91 11.10 1.70
CA GLU A 84 -9.22 11.42 2.27
C GLU A 84 -9.09 12.24 3.57
N LYS A 85 -8.20 11.84 4.48
CA LYS A 85 -7.95 12.58 5.72
C LYS A 85 -7.37 13.98 5.47
N ARG A 86 -6.47 14.12 4.50
CA ARG A 86 -5.95 15.44 4.09
C ARG A 86 -7.07 16.32 3.55
N PHE A 87 -7.94 15.76 2.72
CA PHE A 87 -9.08 16.48 2.16
C PHE A 87 -10.07 16.93 3.24
N SER A 88 -10.47 16.03 4.15
CA SER A 88 -11.39 16.37 5.25
C SER A 88 -10.85 17.51 6.11
N LYS A 89 -9.55 17.52 6.44
CA LYS A 89 -8.92 18.62 7.19
C LYS A 89 -8.92 19.94 6.41
N GLN A 90 -8.62 19.91 5.11
CA GLN A 90 -8.61 21.11 4.29
C GLN A 90 -10.02 21.69 4.06
N ALA A 91 -11.05 20.84 3.99
CA ALA A 91 -12.43 21.28 3.89
C ALA A 91 -12.89 22.03 5.15
N THR A 92 -12.45 21.60 6.34
CA THR A 92 -12.79 22.27 7.61
C THR A 92 -12.02 23.58 7.83
N LEU A 93 -10.80 23.70 7.29
CA LEU A 93 -9.94 24.87 7.49
C LEU A 93 -10.17 26.02 6.49
N LYS A 94 -11.03 25.86 5.48
CA LYS A 94 -11.47 26.95 4.59
C LYS A 94 -12.58 27.81 5.20
N SER A 95 -12.53 28.04 6.51
CA SER A 95 -13.22 29.16 7.15
C SER A 95 -12.27 30.36 7.15
N THR A 96 -11.96 30.88 5.97
CA THR A 96 -11.34 32.20 5.90
C THR A 96 -12.44 33.22 6.15
N SER A 97 -12.28 33.92 7.26
CA SER A 97 -12.83 35.23 7.55
C SER A 97 -12.72 36.16 6.33
N ASP A 98 -13.75 36.18 5.48
CA ASP A 98 -14.01 37.32 4.60
C ASP A 98 -15.09 38.16 5.28
N ASP A 99 -14.62 39.16 6.04
CA ASP A 99 -15.34 40.42 6.17
C ASP A 99 -15.50 41.01 4.77
N ARG A 100 -16.61 40.71 4.10
CA ARG A 100 -17.47 41.64 3.35
C ARG A 100 -18.48 40.91 2.47
N CYS A 101 -19.74 41.18 2.78
CA CYS A 101 -20.92 41.16 1.93
C CYS A 101 -20.69 40.93 0.42
N ASN A 102 -21.03 39.74 -0.08
CA ASN A 102 -21.57 39.62 -1.43
C ASN A 102 -22.62 38.49 -1.50
N PRO A 103 -23.94 38.80 -1.56
CA PRO A 103 -25.01 37.82 -1.42
C PRO A 103 -25.37 37.06 -2.72
N GLY A 104 -24.42 36.86 -3.64
CA GLY A 104 -24.78 36.43 -5.01
C GLY A 104 -23.84 35.50 -5.76
N SER A 105 -22.74 35.01 -5.18
CA SER A 105 -21.82 34.12 -5.92
C SER A 105 -22.11 32.63 -5.64
N PRO A 106 -22.45 31.81 -6.65
CA PRO A 106 -22.61 30.38 -6.46
C PRO A 106 -21.24 29.80 -6.12
N MET A 107 -21.13 29.25 -4.91
CA MET A 107 -19.94 28.63 -4.38
C MET A 107 -19.49 27.53 -5.35
N LYS A 108 -18.45 27.81 -6.16
CA LYS A 108 -17.81 26.82 -7.03
C LYS A 108 -17.20 25.76 -6.12
N ARG A 109 -17.96 24.71 -5.80
CA ARG A 109 -17.40 23.44 -5.32
C ARG A 109 -16.57 22.91 -6.47
N SER A 110 -15.30 23.31 -6.51
CA SER A 110 -14.34 22.68 -7.41
C SER A 110 -14.29 21.22 -7.01
N THR A 111 -14.97 20.37 -7.79
CA THR A 111 -14.87 18.91 -7.71
C THR A 111 -13.50 18.51 -8.23
N VAL A 112 -12.45 18.88 -7.50
CA VAL A 112 -11.09 18.41 -7.79
C VAL A 112 -11.10 16.95 -7.39
N VAL A 113 -11.20 16.05 -8.37
CA VAL A 113 -10.96 14.64 -8.12
C VAL A 113 -9.48 14.53 -7.72
N GLN A 114 -9.23 14.27 -6.44
CA GLN A 114 -7.88 14.02 -5.97
C GLN A 114 -7.56 12.55 -6.20
N CYS A 115 -6.55 12.32 -7.04
CA CYS A 115 -5.98 11.01 -7.31
C CYS A 115 -4.77 10.78 -6.40
N VAL A 116 -4.58 9.56 -5.93
CA VAL A 116 -3.40 9.17 -5.17
C VAL A 116 -2.16 9.24 -6.08
N ASP A 117 -1.16 10.00 -5.64
CA ASP A 117 0.13 10.13 -6.31
C ASP A 117 1.22 9.28 -5.64
N VAL A 118 2.36 9.16 -6.30
CA VAL A 118 3.55 8.43 -5.84
C VAL A 118 3.98 8.88 -4.44
N GLN A 119 3.82 10.17 -4.11
CA GLN A 119 4.22 10.73 -2.81
C GLN A 119 3.48 10.09 -1.63
N GLU A 120 2.17 9.86 -1.76
CA GLU A 120 1.36 9.28 -0.67
C GLU A 120 1.67 7.80 -0.50
N ILE A 121 1.82 7.08 -1.61
CA ILE A 121 2.23 5.68 -1.60
C ILE A 121 3.62 5.53 -0.99
N SER A 122 4.56 6.41 -1.35
CA SER A 122 5.91 6.44 -0.77
C SER A 122 5.86 6.67 0.74
N ALA A 123 5.07 7.64 1.22
CA ALA A 123 4.91 7.89 2.65
C ALA A 123 4.38 6.66 3.41
N VAL A 124 3.37 5.99 2.87
CA VAL A 124 2.82 4.76 3.46
C VAL A 124 3.85 3.62 3.45
N LEU A 125 4.57 3.43 2.34
CA LEU A 125 5.62 2.41 2.25
C LEU A 125 6.76 2.67 3.24
N HIS A 126 7.18 3.92 3.42
CA HIS A 126 8.16 4.30 4.43
C HIS A 126 7.66 4.02 5.85
N GLU A 127 6.39 4.18 6.14
CA GLU A 127 5.85 3.81 7.45
C GLU A 127 5.86 2.28 7.65
N VAL A 128 5.41 1.54 6.64
CA VAL A 128 5.29 0.06 6.70
C VAL A 128 6.65 -0.62 6.74
N TYR A 129 7.62 -0.13 5.96
CA TYR A 129 8.93 -0.77 5.78
C TYR A 129 10.10 0.00 6.42
N GLY A 130 9.98 1.31 6.62
CA GLY A 130 11.04 2.15 7.20
C GLY A 130 11.22 1.98 8.71
N SER A 131 10.24 1.43 9.41
CA SER A 131 10.32 1.13 10.85
C SER A 131 11.42 0.12 11.21
N ARG A 132 12.00 -0.60 10.23
CA ARG A 132 13.10 -1.56 10.45
C ARG A 132 14.48 -0.93 10.63
N LEU A 133 14.66 0.37 10.36
CA LEU A 133 15.98 1.02 10.45
C LEU A 133 16.30 1.66 11.82
N GLN A 134 15.37 1.75 12.77
CA GLN A 134 15.65 2.36 14.09
C GLN A 134 16.05 1.37 15.19
N THR A 135 15.97 0.06 14.98
CA THR A 135 16.22 -0.93 16.05
C THR A 135 17.64 -1.53 16.06
N SER A 136 18.66 -0.86 15.52
CA SER A 136 20.03 -1.43 15.46
C SER A 136 21.20 -0.51 15.88
N THR A 137 20.94 0.66 16.46
CA THR A 137 22.02 1.61 16.85
C THR A 137 21.93 2.12 18.29
N SER A 138 21.76 1.23 19.26
CA SER A 138 22.01 1.54 20.68
C SER A 138 22.18 0.26 21.51
N ASN A 139 23.33 -0.40 21.40
CA ASN A 139 23.95 -1.18 22.48
C ASN A 139 25.29 -1.75 21.99
N SER A 140 26.32 -0.92 21.99
CA SER A 140 27.73 -1.36 21.96
C SER A 140 28.63 -0.23 22.42
N GLU A 141 28.52 0.13 23.71
CA GLU A 141 29.65 0.73 24.44
C GLU A 141 29.97 -0.17 25.64
N SER A 142 30.81 -1.16 25.35
CA SER A 142 32.07 -1.48 26.03
C SER A 142 32.12 -1.35 27.55
N ILE A 143 31.93 -2.48 28.24
CA ILE A 143 32.54 -2.74 29.55
C ILE A 143 34.00 -3.16 29.29
N THR A 144 34.95 -2.29 29.64
CA THR A 144 36.33 -2.67 29.97
C THR A 144 36.87 -1.73 31.05
N ASN A 145 36.96 -2.25 32.28
CA ASN A 145 38.15 -2.28 33.13
C ASN A 145 37.84 -3.09 34.39
#